data_AF-A0A6I4WHD0-F1
#
_entry.id   AF-A0A6I4WHD0-F1
#
_cell.length_a   1.000
_cell.length_b   1.000
_cell.length_c   1.000
_cell.angle_alpha   90.00
_cell.angle_beta   90.00
_cell.angle_gamma   90.00
#
_symmetry.space_group_name_H-M   'P 1'
#
loop_
_entity.id
_entity.type
_entity.pdbx_description
1 polymer ?
#
loop_
_entity_poly.entity_id
_entity_poly.type
_entity_poly.pdbx_seq_one_letter_code
_entity_poly.pdbx_strand_id
1 'polypeptide(L)'
;MTDPMPSPAVPVLAPPANSPADPPADAPDVGERDAEVAKLRRENAAWRTKLRAAEARVTELEDQTRTEAEKAVAQARAEAARETAAKFARRLRDAEARGAAAALKFRDVGDALRLADLDSIEIGADGEIDTDAVRPRWRRSPKPSPTS
;
A
#
# COMPACT_ATOMS: atom_id res chain seq x y z
N MET A 1 -80.52 13.45 -42.90
CA MET A 1 -79.75 13.66 -44.14
C MET A 1 -78.35 14.05 -43.75
N THR A 2 -77.48 13.08 -43.57
CA THR A 2 -76.04 13.25 -43.31
C THR A 2 -75.34 12.34 -44.27
N ASP A 3 -74.88 12.90 -45.38
CA ASP A 3 -74.05 12.22 -46.37
C ASP A 3 -72.70 11.83 -45.74
N PRO A 4 -72.22 10.60 -45.96
CA PRO A 4 -70.85 10.23 -45.60
C PRO A 4 -69.87 10.89 -46.58
N MET A 5 -68.87 11.59 -46.03
CA MET A 5 -67.75 12.15 -46.80
C MET A 5 -66.96 11.04 -47.51
N PRO A 6 -66.48 11.26 -48.75
CA PRO A 6 -65.64 10.29 -49.45
C PRO A 6 -64.25 10.18 -48.80
N SER A 7 -63.82 8.95 -48.54
CA SER A 7 -62.45 8.62 -48.12
C SER A 7 -61.44 9.00 -49.20
N PRO A 8 -60.30 9.65 -48.87
CA PRO A 8 -59.24 9.88 -49.83
C PRO A 8 -58.59 8.55 -50.22
N ALA A 9 -58.53 8.28 -51.54
CA ALA A 9 -57.80 7.16 -52.08
C ALA A 9 -56.30 7.31 -51.77
N VAL A 10 -55.75 6.36 -51.01
CA VAL A 10 -54.30 6.24 -50.82
C VAL A 10 -53.66 5.81 -52.15
N PRO A 11 -52.64 6.53 -52.67
CA PRO A 11 -51.94 6.11 -53.87
C PRO A 11 -51.15 4.83 -53.58
N VAL A 12 -51.44 3.76 -54.31
CA VAL A 12 -50.64 2.54 -54.31
C VAL A 12 -49.31 2.87 -54.99
N LEU A 13 -48.22 2.88 -54.21
CA LEU A 13 -46.86 2.95 -54.72
C LEU A 13 -46.59 1.72 -55.58
N ALA A 14 -46.32 1.89 -56.87
CA ALA A 14 -45.83 0.81 -57.72
C ALA A 14 -44.46 0.31 -57.20
N PRO A 15 -44.17 -1.01 -57.24
CA PRO A 15 -42.84 -1.50 -56.88
C PRO A 15 -41.80 -0.93 -57.86
N PRO A 16 -40.61 -0.51 -57.39
CA PRO A 16 -39.57 -0.01 -58.28
C PRO A 16 -39.17 -1.10 -59.26
N ALA A 17 -39.14 -0.75 -60.54
CA ALA A 17 -38.60 -1.60 -61.60
C ALA A 17 -37.14 -1.92 -61.26
N ASN A 18 -36.86 -3.21 -61.09
CA ASN A 18 -35.53 -3.73 -60.78
C ASN A 18 -34.69 -3.68 -62.06
N SER A 19 -34.09 -2.52 -62.36
CA SER A 19 -33.07 -2.43 -63.39
C SER A 19 -31.84 -3.23 -62.93
N PRO A 20 -31.24 -4.10 -63.76
CA PRO A 20 -30.02 -4.78 -63.40
C PRO A 20 -28.94 -3.73 -63.14
N ALA A 21 -28.50 -3.63 -61.88
CA ALA A 21 -27.40 -2.77 -61.51
C ALA A 21 -26.13 -3.29 -62.20
N ASP A 22 -25.47 -2.43 -62.97
CA ASP A 22 -24.13 -2.70 -63.48
C ASP A 22 -23.19 -3.04 -62.30
N PRO A 23 -22.32 -4.05 -62.43
CA PRO A 23 -21.37 -4.37 -61.36
C PRO A 23 -20.45 -3.16 -61.12
N PRO A 24 -20.14 -2.82 -59.85
CA PRO A 24 -19.24 -1.72 -59.55
C PRO A 24 -17.86 -2.02 -60.15
N ALA A 25 -17.36 -1.07 -60.96
CA ALA A 25 -16.11 -1.21 -61.72
C ALA A 25 -14.82 -1.28 -60.87
N ASP A 26 -14.92 -1.15 -59.54
CA ASP A 26 -13.79 -1.16 -58.60
C ASP A 26 -13.97 -2.20 -57.48
N ALA A 27 -14.54 -3.36 -57.79
CA ALA A 27 -14.49 -4.48 -56.85
C ALA A 27 -13.05 -5.05 -56.85
N PRO A 28 -12.29 -4.98 -55.73
CA PRO A 28 -10.96 -5.57 -55.68
C PRO A 28 -11.06 -7.06 -55.98
N ASP A 29 -10.07 -7.55 -56.73
CA ASP A 29 -10.00 -8.95 -57.14
C ASP A 29 -10.06 -9.85 -55.90
N VAL A 30 -10.71 -11.00 -56.03
CA VAL A 30 -10.97 -11.92 -54.90
C VAL A 30 -9.65 -12.30 -54.22
N GLY A 31 -8.56 -12.42 -54.98
CA GLY A 31 -7.21 -12.66 -54.46
C GLY A 31 -6.65 -11.52 -53.60
N GLU A 32 -6.95 -10.26 -53.90
CA GLU A 32 -6.50 -9.10 -53.11
C GLU A 32 -7.25 -9.00 -51.78
N ARG A 33 -8.56 -9.31 -51.80
CA ARG A 33 -9.38 -9.40 -50.57
C ARG A 33 -8.88 -10.50 -49.64
N ASP A 34 -8.56 -11.67 -50.18
CA ASP A 34 -8.06 -12.79 -49.38
C ASP A 34 -6.68 -12.50 -48.78
N ALA A 35 -5.80 -11.80 -49.51
CA ALA A 35 -4.50 -11.37 -49.01
C ALA A 35 -4.64 -10.36 -47.85
N GLU A 36 -5.55 -9.38 -47.96
CA GLU A 36 -5.77 -8.39 -46.91
C GLU A 36 -6.40 -9.04 -45.66
N VAL A 37 -7.35 -9.97 -45.83
CA VAL A 37 -7.91 -10.74 -44.70
C VAL A 37 -6.84 -11.59 -44.01
N ALA A 38 -5.94 -12.23 -44.77
CA ALA A 38 -4.83 -12.98 -44.19
C ALA A 38 -3.86 -12.09 -43.41
N LYS A 39 -3.56 -10.89 -43.92
CA LYS A 39 -2.73 -9.88 -43.24
C LYS A 39 -3.38 -9.42 -41.93
N LEU A 40 -4.66 -9.02 -41.98
CA LEU A 40 -5.42 -8.60 -40.79
C LEU A 40 -5.50 -9.69 -39.73
N ARG A 41 -5.64 -10.96 -40.13
CA ARG A 41 -5.61 -12.10 -39.19
C ARG A 41 -4.26 -12.25 -38.51
N ARG A 42 -3.15 -12.10 -39.25
CA ARG A 42 -1.79 -12.15 -38.68
C ARG A 42 -1.55 -11.00 -37.71
N GLU A 43 -1.97 -9.79 -38.08
CA GLU A 43 -1.86 -8.62 -37.22
C GLU A 43 -2.70 -8.78 -35.95
N ASN A 44 -3.95 -9.24 -36.07
CA ASN A 44 -4.80 -9.50 -34.92
C ASN A 44 -4.21 -10.57 -33.99
N ALA A 45 -3.66 -11.65 -34.54
CA ALA A 45 -2.97 -12.67 -33.76
C ALA A 45 -1.73 -12.11 -33.03
N ALA A 46 -0.96 -11.24 -33.69
CA ALA A 46 0.18 -10.57 -33.08
C ALA A 46 -0.26 -9.64 -31.94
N TRP A 47 -1.32 -8.86 -32.13
CA TRP A 47 -1.89 -7.99 -31.10
C TRP A 47 -2.41 -8.77 -29.89
N ARG A 48 -3.13 -9.88 -30.12
CA ARG A 48 -3.60 -10.75 -29.03
C ARG A 48 -2.47 -11.40 -28.26
N THR A 49 -1.32 -11.63 -28.90
CA THR A 49 -0.13 -12.16 -28.23
C THR A 49 0.54 -11.07 -27.39
N LYS A 50 0.70 -9.86 -27.94
CA LYS A 50 1.23 -8.70 -27.22
C LYS A 50 0.38 -8.32 -26.02
N LEU A 51 -0.95 -8.32 -26.17
CA LEU A 51 -1.88 -8.02 -25.09
C LEU A 51 -1.73 -9.02 -23.94
N ARG A 52 -1.75 -10.32 -24.23
CA ARG A 52 -1.54 -11.37 -23.21
C ARG A 52 -0.19 -11.25 -22.50
N ALA A 53 0.86 -10.91 -23.24
CA ALA A 53 2.19 -10.69 -22.66
C ALA A 53 2.24 -9.43 -21.78
N ALA A 54 1.53 -8.37 -22.15
CA ALA A 54 1.42 -7.15 -21.34
C ALA A 54 0.60 -7.39 -20.07
N GLU A 55 -0.54 -8.07 -20.17
CA GLU A 55 -1.37 -8.47 -19.02
C GLU A 55 -0.56 -9.31 -18.03
N ALA A 56 0.16 -10.34 -18.52
CA ALA A 56 1.01 -11.17 -17.67
C ALA A 56 2.10 -10.36 -16.95
N ARG A 57 2.70 -9.37 -17.63
CA ARG A 57 3.70 -8.48 -17.01
C ARG A 57 3.09 -7.55 -15.98
N VAL A 58 1.88 -7.05 -16.21
CA VAL A 58 1.18 -6.21 -15.23
C VAL A 58 0.88 -7.02 -13.97
N THR A 59 0.32 -8.24 -14.12
CA THR A 59 0.05 -9.11 -12.98
C THR A 59 1.32 -9.46 -12.21
N GLU A 60 2.42 -9.81 -12.90
CA GLU A 60 3.70 -10.09 -12.26
C GLU A 60 4.23 -8.89 -11.46
N LEU A 61 4.14 -7.67 -12.01
CA LEU A 61 4.55 -6.45 -11.32
C LEU A 61 3.65 -6.13 -10.12
N GLU A 62 2.35 -6.34 -10.25
CA GLU A 62 1.39 -6.16 -9.15
C GLU A 62 1.66 -7.14 -8.00
N ASP A 63 1.96 -8.40 -8.30
CA ASP A 63 2.30 -9.40 -7.30
C ASP A 63 3.66 -9.10 -6.64
N GLN A 64 4.67 -8.72 -7.41
CA GLN A 64 5.96 -8.30 -6.86
C GLN A 64 5.82 -7.09 -5.92
N THR A 65 5.14 -6.03 -6.38
CA THR A 65 4.94 -4.81 -5.57
C THR A 65 4.08 -5.06 -4.34
N ARG A 66 3.05 -5.93 -4.42
CA ARG A 66 2.26 -6.33 -3.25
C ARG A 66 3.13 -7.02 -2.20
N THR A 67 3.96 -7.98 -2.59
CA THR A 67 4.84 -8.69 -1.65
C THR A 67 5.90 -7.79 -1.03
N GLU A 68 6.44 -6.83 -1.80
CA GLU A 68 7.38 -5.82 -1.28
C GLU A 68 6.70 -4.84 -0.33
N ALA A 69 5.49 -4.36 -0.65
CA ALA A 69 4.72 -3.47 0.21
C ALA A 69 4.36 -4.14 1.54
N GLU A 70 3.98 -5.43 1.53
CA GLU A 70 3.71 -6.19 2.75
C GLU A 70 4.96 -6.33 3.63
N LYS A 71 6.12 -6.61 3.03
CA LYS A 71 7.40 -6.65 3.76
C LYS A 71 7.76 -5.28 4.33
N ALA A 72 7.58 -4.20 3.57
CA ALA A 72 7.84 -2.85 4.03
C ALA A 72 6.94 -2.45 5.22
N VAL A 73 5.65 -2.79 5.17
CA VAL A 73 4.72 -2.55 6.28
C VAL A 73 5.09 -3.37 7.51
N ALA A 74 5.47 -4.64 7.34
CA ALA A 74 5.91 -5.48 8.46
C ALA A 74 7.18 -4.93 9.12
N GLN A 75 8.17 -4.49 8.32
CA GLN A 75 9.39 -3.86 8.82
C GLN A 75 9.09 -2.55 9.55
N ALA A 76 8.29 -1.66 8.94
CA ALA A 76 7.90 -0.40 9.55
C ALA A 76 7.17 -0.59 10.89
N ARG A 77 6.28 -1.60 10.98
CA ARG A 77 5.61 -1.94 12.25
C ARG A 77 6.59 -2.47 13.28
N ALA A 78 7.54 -3.31 12.90
CA ALA A 78 8.55 -3.83 13.82
C ALA A 78 9.47 -2.71 14.34
N GLU A 79 9.89 -1.79 13.47
CA GLU A 79 10.70 -0.63 13.86
C GLU A 79 9.92 0.32 14.77
N ALA A 80 8.67 0.65 14.43
CA ALA A 80 7.81 1.47 15.28
C ALA A 80 7.56 0.82 16.65
N ALA A 81 7.34 -0.50 16.70
CA ALA A 81 7.20 -1.24 17.95
C ALA A 81 8.48 -1.19 18.80
N ARG A 82 9.66 -1.33 18.18
CA ARG A 82 10.96 -1.20 18.88
C ARG A 82 11.19 0.21 19.42
N GLU A 83 10.91 1.24 18.61
CA GLU A 83 11.11 2.63 19.02
C GLU A 83 10.16 3.03 20.15
N THR A 84 8.89 2.63 20.05
CA THR A 84 7.91 2.84 21.12
C THR A 84 8.29 2.10 22.39
N ALA A 85 8.65 0.81 22.30
CA ALA A 85 9.13 0.03 23.43
C ALA A 85 10.35 0.68 24.11
N ALA A 86 11.34 1.14 23.33
CA ALA A 86 12.51 1.84 23.86
C ALA A 86 12.15 3.16 24.57
N LYS A 87 11.23 3.96 24.00
CA LYS A 87 10.74 5.20 24.63
C LYS A 87 10.02 4.92 25.95
N PHE A 88 9.17 3.90 26.01
CA PHE A 88 8.46 3.53 27.24
C PHE A 88 9.41 2.93 28.28
N ALA A 89 10.33 2.05 27.88
CA ALA A 89 11.36 1.49 28.74
C ALA A 89 12.18 2.58 29.43
N ARG A 90 12.63 3.59 28.67
CA ARG A 90 13.37 4.72 29.23
C ARG A 90 12.54 5.52 30.22
N ARG A 91 11.27 5.83 29.90
CA ARG A 91 10.37 6.55 30.81
C ARG A 91 10.12 5.77 32.10
N LEU A 92 9.99 4.45 32.00
CA LEU A 92 9.76 3.60 33.16
C LEU A 92 11.00 3.56 34.07
N ARG A 93 12.18 3.40 33.49
CA ARG A 93 13.47 3.50 34.21
C ARG A 93 13.64 4.87 34.88
N ASP A 94 13.33 5.96 34.17
CA ASP A 94 13.38 7.32 34.72
C ASP A 94 12.42 7.48 35.92
N ALA A 95 11.20 6.96 35.81
CA ALA A 95 10.21 7.03 36.87
C ALA A 95 10.64 6.24 38.11
N GLU A 96 11.16 5.03 37.91
CA GLU A 96 11.62 4.17 38.99
C GLU A 96 12.85 4.75 39.68
N ALA A 97 13.82 5.23 38.92
CA ALA A 97 15.01 5.88 39.48
C ALA A 97 14.68 7.16 40.26
N ARG A 98 13.66 7.93 39.85
CA ARG A 98 13.14 9.05 40.66
C ARG A 98 12.51 8.58 41.97
N GLY A 99 11.73 7.50 41.94
CA GLY A 99 11.14 6.88 43.14
C GLY A 99 12.22 6.43 44.13
N ALA A 100 13.24 5.72 43.62
CA ALA A 100 14.40 5.32 44.39
C ALA A 100 15.18 6.52 44.95
N ALA A 101 15.34 7.60 44.18
CA ALA A 101 16.01 8.83 44.62
C ALA A 101 15.31 9.49 45.81
N ALA A 102 14.00 9.61 45.71
CA ALA A 102 13.18 10.19 46.76
C ALA A 102 13.24 9.32 48.03
N ALA A 103 13.17 7.99 47.88
CA ALA A 103 13.28 7.06 49.01
C ALA A 103 14.63 7.15 49.73
N LEU A 104 15.72 7.39 48.99
CA LEU A 104 17.06 7.60 49.53
C LEU A 104 17.34 9.04 50.00
N LYS A 105 16.35 9.94 49.93
CA LYS A 105 16.43 11.34 50.36
C LYS A 105 17.56 12.11 49.66
N PHE A 106 17.77 11.87 48.37
CA PHE A 106 18.69 12.67 47.59
C PHE A 106 18.26 14.14 47.60
N ARG A 107 19.24 15.04 47.78
CA ARG A 107 19.01 16.50 47.79
C ARG A 107 18.58 17.01 46.42
N ASP A 108 19.15 16.44 45.36
CA ASP A 108 18.75 16.67 43.97
C ASP A 108 18.52 15.33 43.28
N VAL A 109 17.30 15.14 42.77
CA VAL A 109 16.89 13.95 42.02
C VAL A 109 17.55 13.94 40.63
N GLY A 110 17.84 15.10 40.05
CA GLY A 110 18.52 15.21 38.77
C GLY A 110 19.94 14.65 38.80
N ASP A 111 20.70 14.96 39.84
CA ASP A 111 22.03 14.39 40.06
C ASP A 111 22.00 12.88 40.29
N ALA A 112 20.99 12.38 41.01
CA ALA A 112 20.79 10.96 41.22
C ALA A 112 20.59 10.20 39.89
N LEU A 113 19.79 10.77 38.98
CA LEU A 113 19.55 10.19 37.65
C LEU A 113 20.78 10.20 36.75
N ARG A 114 21.64 11.24 36.84
CA ARG A 114 22.90 11.31 36.08
C ARG A 114 23.94 10.29 36.56
N LEU A 115 23.92 9.99 37.85
CA LEU A 115 24.83 9.02 38.47
C LEU A 115 24.32 7.59 38.33
N ALA A 116 23.04 7.39 38.05
CA ALA A 116 22.43 6.09 37.84
C ALA A 116 22.66 5.60 36.41
N ASP A 117 23.26 4.42 36.27
CA ASP A 117 23.30 3.68 35.01
C ASP A 117 21.94 3.01 34.75
N LEU A 118 21.00 3.78 34.20
CA LEU A 118 19.62 3.34 33.96
C LEU A 118 19.52 2.26 32.87
N ASP A 119 20.47 2.21 31.95
CA ASP A 119 20.43 1.26 30.84
C ASP A 119 20.72 -0.17 31.28
N SER A 120 21.45 -0.33 32.38
CA SER A 120 21.70 -1.60 33.04
C SER A 120 20.52 -2.17 33.84
N ILE A 121 19.40 -1.44 33.93
CA ILE A 121 18.18 -1.89 34.60
C ILE A 121 17.37 -2.74 33.60
N GLU A 122 17.27 -4.03 33.89
CA GLU A 122 16.43 -4.95 33.14
C GLU A 122 14.96 -4.69 33.43
N ILE A 123 14.14 -4.72 32.37
CA ILE A 123 12.68 -4.62 32.46
C ILE A 123 12.15 -6.01 32.11
N GLY A 124 11.37 -6.59 33.01
CA GLY A 124 10.72 -7.88 32.81
C GLY A 124 9.76 -7.89 31.62
N ALA A 125 9.38 -9.08 31.16
CA ALA A 125 8.44 -9.24 30.04
C ALA A 125 7.03 -8.69 30.34
N ASP A 126 6.71 -8.53 31.62
CA ASP A 126 5.50 -7.93 32.19
C ASP A 126 5.61 -6.41 32.40
N GLY A 127 6.78 -5.82 32.16
CA GLY A 127 7.05 -4.42 32.43
C GLY A 127 7.39 -4.15 33.90
N GLU A 128 7.67 -5.17 34.72
CA GLU A 128 8.18 -4.96 36.07
C GLU A 128 9.66 -4.57 36.06
N ILE A 129 10.05 -3.68 36.96
CA ILE A 129 11.45 -3.30 37.20
C ILE A 129 11.87 -3.84 38.57
N ASP A 130 13.03 -4.49 38.61
CA ASP A 130 13.65 -4.89 39.88
C ASP A 130 14.13 -3.64 40.64
N THR A 131 13.27 -3.15 41.53
CA THR A 131 13.52 -1.97 42.37
C THR A 131 14.70 -2.15 43.33
N ASP A 132 15.00 -3.40 43.72
CA ASP A 132 16.12 -3.75 44.58
C ASP A 132 17.45 -3.78 43.83
N ALA A 133 17.45 -3.88 42.49
CA ALA A 133 18.64 -3.67 41.66
C ALA A 133 19.01 -2.18 41.52
N VAL A 134 18.05 -1.26 41.67
CA VAL A 134 18.27 0.20 41.54
C VAL A 134 18.96 0.79 42.78
N ARG A 135 18.62 0.29 43.98
CA ARG A 135 19.10 0.81 45.28
C ARG A 135 20.60 0.64 45.59
N PRO A 136 21.28 -0.49 45.28
CA PRO A 136 22.65 -0.75 45.71
C PRO A 136 23.70 0.01 44.90
N ARG A 137 23.35 0.46 43.69
CA ARG A 137 24.33 1.04 42.75
C ARG A 137 24.84 2.42 43.19
N TRP A 138 24.09 3.12 44.02
CA TRP A 138 24.41 4.48 44.44
C TRP A 138 25.31 4.55 45.69
N ARG A 139 25.52 3.42 46.36
CA ARG A 139 26.45 3.33 47.50
C ARG A 139 27.92 3.24 47.08
N ARG A 140 28.21 3.04 45.77
CA ARG A 140 29.56 2.90 45.21
C ARG A 140 30.08 4.14 44.48
N SER A 141 29.36 5.27 44.51
CA SER A 141 29.88 6.52 43.97
C SER A 141 30.93 7.11 44.91
N PRO A 142 32.11 7.53 44.42
CA PRO A 142 33.10 8.19 45.27
C PRO A 142 32.46 9.45 45.87
N LYS A 143 32.55 9.60 47.19
CA LYS A 143 32.08 10.81 47.87
C LYS A 143 32.70 12.04 47.19
N PRO A 144 31.91 13.07 46.85
CA PRO A 144 32.47 14.30 46.30
C PRO A 144 33.49 14.86 47.30
N SER A 145 34.71 15.09 46.85
CA SER A 145 35.75 15.72 47.66
C SER A 145 35.29 17.13 48.06
N PRO A 146 35.48 17.56 49.32
CA PRO A 146 35.12 18.91 49.73
C PRO A 146 35.96 19.92 48.95
N THR A 147 35.31 20.77 48.17
CA THR A 147 35.94 21.92 47.52
C THR A 147 36.30 22.92 48.62
N SER A 148 37.61 23.16 48.80
CA SER A 148 38.14 24.27 49.62
C SER A 148 37.96 25.61 48.91
#